data_AF-A0A7W0KWP4-F1
#
_entry.id   AF-A0A7W0KWP4-F1
#
_cell.length_a   1.000
_cell.length_b   1.000
_cell.length_c   1.000
_cell.angle_alpha   90.00
_cell.angle_beta   90.00
_cell.angle_gamma   90.00
#
_symmetry.space_group_name_H-M   'P 1'
#
loop_
_entity.id
_entity.type
_entity.pdbx_description
1 polymer ?
#
loop_
_entity_poly.entity_id
_entity_poly.type
_entity_poly.pdbx_seq_one_letter_code
_entity_poly.pdbx_strand_id
1 'polypeptide(L)'
;MDPAAVDAMSSLVFRDVPRAAPTDVRRWASALSGRDRALVEAAAALRSGDPRRARDHLAGYENSALGGALRVATYLAERNRFPGGRGAVLEEGDVEAFEEPPPPEPGGGGEALLTIAIGHVEAMGSTWRSIAGGAGATVLERIRRLQADVAGTDAAWLVTGLTLIEADVQRLAGDPAGASATLAGALAACEATGDAPGAAACLVMSGDWHAAPQSSPEVLGLSIDATTLAPGEPDLAAAATAYESAQRHYEAGGNRLGLATVALRTGYLDAAGGNAAAWLVAAAEAERLAGEAGDQWLAALAAVHRSLASVSAGGAADADGLTARAGRLHDAGSRGWVRGL
;
A
#
# COMPACT_ATOMS: atom_id res chain seq x y z
N MET A 1 -3.16 -3.62 25.23
CA MET A 1 -4.14 -3.82 24.14
C MET A 1 -4.70 -5.24 24.20
N ASP A 2 -6.00 -5.41 24.00
CA ASP A 2 -6.65 -6.71 23.83
C ASP A 2 -6.05 -7.48 22.62
N PRO A 3 -5.72 -8.78 22.74
CA PRO A 3 -5.25 -9.59 21.61
C PRO A 3 -6.17 -9.54 20.37
N ALA A 4 -7.49 -9.46 20.55
CA ALA A 4 -8.43 -9.34 19.45
C ALA A 4 -8.29 -8.00 18.72
N ALA A 5 -7.94 -6.92 19.43
CA ALA A 5 -7.64 -5.63 18.81
C ALA A 5 -6.30 -5.67 18.05
N VAL A 6 -5.29 -6.35 18.60
CA VAL A 6 -4.01 -6.55 17.90
C VAL A 6 -4.22 -7.31 16.58
N ASP A 7 -4.96 -8.41 16.61
CA ASP A 7 -5.30 -9.21 15.44
C ASP A 7 -6.14 -8.41 14.42
N ALA A 8 -7.05 -7.56 14.90
CA ALA A 8 -7.84 -6.70 14.04
C ALA A 8 -6.93 -5.75 13.27
N MET A 9 -6.07 -5.04 14.00
CA MET A 9 -5.19 -4.05 13.41
C MET A 9 -4.15 -4.70 12.50
N SER A 10 -3.57 -5.85 12.85
CA SER A 10 -2.59 -6.53 11.98
C SER A 10 -3.18 -6.91 10.61
N SER A 11 -4.49 -7.23 10.56
CA SER A 11 -5.20 -7.48 9.29
C SER A 11 -5.54 -6.21 8.50
N LEU A 12 -5.55 -5.05 9.16
CA LEU A 12 -5.86 -3.74 8.57
C LEU A 12 -4.62 -2.98 8.12
N VAL A 13 -3.45 -3.32 8.64
CA VAL A 13 -2.17 -2.69 8.30
C VAL A 13 -1.57 -3.36 7.06
N PHE A 14 -0.80 -2.60 6.28
CA PHE A 14 -0.18 -2.99 5.01
C PHE A 14 -1.12 -3.13 3.82
N ARG A 15 -1.04 -2.13 2.94
CA ARG A 15 -1.63 -2.25 1.60
C ARG A 15 -0.81 -3.09 0.64
N ASP A 16 0.52 -3.01 0.76
CA ASP A 16 1.47 -3.72 -0.12
C ASP A 16 1.44 -5.24 0.09
N VAL A 17 1.07 -5.69 1.29
CA VAL A 17 0.77 -7.10 1.57
C VAL A 17 -0.69 -7.19 1.97
N PRO A 18 -1.63 -7.10 1.01
CA PRO A 18 -3.04 -7.16 1.34
C PRO A 18 -3.26 -8.51 2.02
N ARG A 19 -3.79 -8.48 3.24
CA ARG A 19 -4.27 -9.66 3.95
C ARG A 19 -5.79 -9.65 3.88
N ALA A 20 -6.40 -10.82 4.07
CA ALA A 20 -7.85 -10.90 4.10
C ALA A 20 -8.35 -10.04 5.27
N ALA A 21 -8.84 -8.85 4.96
CA ALA A 21 -9.54 -8.05 5.94
C ALA A 21 -10.79 -8.83 6.35
N PRO A 22 -11.11 -8.89 7.65
CA PRO A 22 -12.41 -9.38 8.06
C PRO A 22 -13.47 -8.58 7.30
N THR A 23 -14.35 -9.29 6.58
CA THR A 23 -15.46 -8.67 5.83
C THR A 23 -16.40 -7.85 6.71
N ASP A 24 -16.21 -7.90 8.03
CA ASP A 24 -17.01 -7.20 9.01
C ASP A 24 -16.15 -6.58 10.12
N VAL A 25 -15.29 -5.61 9.74
CA VAL A 25 -14.56 -4.76 10.71
C VAL A 25 -15.52 -4.13 11.73
N ARG A 26 -16.78 -3.88 11.35
CA ARG A 26 -17.82 -3.39 12.26
C ARG A 26 -18.17 -4.41 13.34
N ARG A 27 -18.28 -5.69 12.98
CA ARG A 27 -18.47 -6.78 13.94
C ARG A 27 -17.33 -6.87 14.94
N TRP A 28 -16.08 -6.68 14.52
CA TRP A 28 -14.92 -6.68 15.41
C TRP A 28 -14.94 -5.46 16.34
N ALA A 29 -15.11 -4.27 15.78
CA ALA A 29 -15.21 -3.03 16.56
C ALA A 29 -16.36 -3.07 17.57
N SER A 30 -17.47 -3.75 17.27
CA SER A 30 -18.60 -3.91 18.19
C SER A 30 -18.30 -4.78 19.42
N ALA A 31 -17.32 -5.68 19.32
CA ALA A 31 -16.88 -6.53 20.44
C ALA A 31 -15.83 -5.84 21.33
N LEU A 32 -15.21 -4.78 20.84
CA LEU A 32 -14.20 -3.99 21.56
C LEU A 32 -14.87 -2.83 22.32
N SER A 33 -14.24 -2.38 23.40
CA SER A 33 -14.73 -1.24 24.19
C SER A 33 -13.65 -0.19 24.40
N GLY A 34 -14.09 1.05 24.62
CA GLY A 34 -13.22 2.18 24.97
C GLY A 34 -12.03 2.37 24.02
N ARG A 35 -10.82 2.28 24.59
CA ARG A 35 -9.53 2.55 23.95
C ARG A 35 -9.31 1.71 22.68
N ASP A 36 -9.46 0.40 22.78
CA ASP A 36 -9.09 -0.53 21.71
C ASP A 36 -10.03 -0.40 20.50
N ARG A 37 -11.31 -0.09 20.76
CA ARG A 37 -12.28 0.19 19.70
C ARG A 37 -11.89 1.43 18.88
N ALA A 38 -11.53 2.52 19.54
CA ALA A 38 -11.14 3.76 18.85
C ALA A 38 -9.91 3.56 17.95
N LEU A 39 -8.91 2.81 18.43
CA LEU A 39 -7.71 2.49 17.65
C LEU A 39 -8.02 1.62 16.42
N VAL A 40 -8.86 0.59 16.58
CA VAL A 40 -9.29 -0.27 15.46
C VAL A 40 -10.13 0.51 14.45
N GLU A 41 -11.07 1.34 14.91
CA GLU A 41 -11.89 2.17 14.03
C GLU A 41 -11.06 3.23 13.29
N ALA A 42 -10.02 3.80 13.92
CA ALA A 42 -9.06 4.69 13.27
C ALA A 42 -8.21 3.96 12.22
N ALA A 43 -7.68 2.78 12.54
CA ALA A 43 -6.93 1.96 11.58
C ALA A 43 -7.81 1.53 10.38
N ALA A 44 -9.06 1.17 10.64
CA ALA A 44 -10.03 0.84 9.60
C ALA A 44 -10.36 2.04 8.71
N ALA A 45 -10.56 3.22 9.31
CA ALA A 45 -10.78 4.45 8.58
C ALA A 45 -9.58 4.77 7.69
N LEU A 46 -8.35 4.69 8.23
CA LEU A 46 -7.14 4.80 7.42
C LEU A 46 -7.11 3.78 6.30
N ARG A 47 -7.35 2.51 6.59
CA ARG A 47 -7.32 1.46 5.57
C ARG A 47 -8.31 1.71 4.43
N SER A 48 -9.52 2.17 4.78
CA SER A 48 -10.57 2.50 3.82
C SER A 48 -10.32 3.80 3.07
N GLY A 49 -9.40 4.62 3.54
CA GLY A 49 -9.02 5.86 2.90
C GLY A 49 -9.66 7.14 3.40
N ASP A 50 -10.14 7.11 4.64
CA ASP A 50 -10.83 8.21 5.30
C ASP A 50 -9.99 8.75 6.47
N PRO A 51 -8.91 9.51 6.20
CA PRO A 51 -8.06 10.04 7.24
C PRO A 51 -8.78 11.07 8.13
N ARG A 52 -9.78 11.81 7.62
CA ARG A 52 -10.60 12.69 8.46
C ARG A 52 -11.32 11.90 9.54
N ARG A 53 -12.00 10.80 9.18
CA ARG A 53 -12.66 9.93 10.16
C ARG A 53 -11.66 9.27 11.12
N ALA A 54 -10.48 8.90 10.63
CA ALA A 54 -9.42 8.40 11.51
C ALA A 54 -9.01 9.45 12.55
N ARG A 55 -8.84 10.72 12.14
CA ARG A 55 -8.56 11.83 13.06
C ARG A 55 -9.68 12.03 14.08
N ASP A 56 -10.93 11.97 13.64
CA ASP A 56 -12.09 12.16 14.53
C ASP A 56 -12.13 11.08 15.62
N HIS A 57 -11.80 9.83 15.28
CA HIS A 57 -11.65 8.73 16.27
C HIS A 57 -10.48 8.94 17.24
N LEU A 58 -9.42 9.65 16.82
CA LEU A 58 -8.22 9.91 17.61
C LEU A 58 -8.30 11.22 18.42
N ALA A 59 -9.29 12.08 18.19
CA ALA A 59 -9.37 13.42 18.77
C ALA A 59 -9.51 13.44 20.30
N GLY A 60 -10.15 12.41 20.87
CA GLY A 60 -10.31 12.24 22.33
C GLY A 60 -9.35 11.23 22.95
N TYR A 61 -8.37 10.76 22.18
CA TYR A 61 -7.53 9.63 22.59
C TYR A 61 -6.26 10.09 23.33
N GLU A 62 -5.91 9.42 24.43
CA GLU A 62 -4.70 9.73 25.22
C GLU A 62 -3.40 9.55 24.41
N ASN A 63 -2.33 10.22 24.80
CA ASN A 63 -1.03 10.09 24.14
C ASN A 63 -0.41 8.71 24.44
N SER A 64 -0.64 7.73 23.55
CA SER A 64 0.10 6.46 23.50
C SER A 64 0.96 6.38 22.24
N ALA A 65 2.00 5.53 22.24
CA ALA A 65 2.87 5.35 21.08
C ALA A 65 2.07 4.95 19.81
N LEU A 66 1.16 3.99 19.94
CA LEU A 66 0.31 3.55 18.83
C LEU A 66 -0.70 4.63 18.40
N GLY A 67 -1.26 5.40 19.34
CA GLY A 67 -2.09 6.55 19.00
C GLY A 67 -1.31 7.62 18.24
N GLY A 68 -0.06 7.88 18.63
CA GLY A 68 0.88 8.72 17.90
C GLY A 68 1.17 8.21 16.49
N ALA A 69 1.48 6.92 16.34
CA ALA A 69 1.70 6.28 15.04
C ALA A 69 0.47 6.40 14.12
N LEU A 70 -0.74 6.19 14.64
CA LEU A 70 -1.98 6.39 13.87
C LEU A 70 -2.21 7.86 13.47
N ARG A 71 -1.86 8.83 14.33
CA ARG A 71 -1.93 10.26 13.96
C ARG A 71 -0.95 10.61 12.86
N VAL A 72 0.29 10.09 12.94
CA VAL A 72 1.30 10.26 11.89
C VAL A 72 0.82 9.65 10.57
N ALA A 73 0.34 8.41 10.60
CA ALA A 73 -0.24 7.75 9.43
C ALA A 73 -1.46 8.51 8.89
N THR A 74 -2.30 9.08 9.75
CA THR A 74 -3.45 9.91 9.36
C THR A 74 -3.00 11.17 8.66
N TYR A 75 -2.06 11.90 9.24
CA TYR A 75 -1.52 13.13 8.67
C TYR A 75 -0.84 12.89 7.32
N LEU A 76 0.00 11.85 7.23
CA LEU A 76 0.62 11.45 5.97
C LEU A 76 -0.42 10.95 4.97
N ALA A 77 -1.50 10.32 5.43
CA ALA A 77 -2.60 9.96 4.55
C ALA A 77 -3.38 11.18 4.01
N GLU A 78 -3.53 12.27 4.78
CA GLU A 78 -4.15 13.50 4.30
C GLU A 78 -3.29 14.18 3.21
N ARG A 79 -1.96 14.11 3.33
CA ARG A 79 -1.03 14.84 2.45
C ARG A 79 -0.49 14.04 1.27
N ASN A 80 -0.06 12.82 1.54
CA ASN A 80 0.80 12.02 0.66
C ASN A 80 0.17 10.69 0.24
N ARG A 81 -1.14 10.51 0.45
CA ARG A 81 -1.83 9.29 0.00
C ARG A 81 -2.15 9.36 -1.48
N PHE A 82 -1.10 9.27 -2.27
CA PHE A 82 -1.16 8.90 -3.67
C PHE A 82 -0.58 7.49 -3.80
N PRO A 83 -1.29 6.55 -4.46
CA PRO A 83 -0.67 5.29 -4.82
C PRO A 83 0.52 5.54 -5.76
N GLY A 84 1.72 5.16 -5.31
CA GLY A 84 2.88 4.94 -6.17
C GLY A 84 3.63 6.13 -6.79
N GLY A 85 3.47 7.36 -6.31
CA GLY A 85 4.27 8.47 -6.84
C GLY A 85 5.67 8.58 -6.22
N ARG A 86 6.68 8.93 -7.02
CA ARG A 86 7.72 9.86 -6.55
C ARG A 86 7.05 11.22 -6.46
N GLY A 87 6.52 11.55 -5.30
CA GLY A 87 5.62 12.69 -5.19
C GLY A 87 4.96 12.85 -3.85
N ALA A 88 5.49 12.22 -2.80
CA ALA A 88 5.20 12.69 -1.45
C ALA A 88 5.55 14.18 -1.43
N VAL A 89 4.53 15.02 -1.35
CA VAL A 89 4.66 16.46 -1.25
C VAL A 89 5.07 16.71 0.20
N LEU A 90 6.37 16.71 0.43
CA LEU A 90 6.93 17.25 1.65
C LEU A 90 7.04 18.75 1.43
N GLU A 91 6.16 19.52 2.05
CA GLU A 91 6.29 20.98 2.13
C GLU A 91 7.47 21.34 3.05
N GLU A 92 8.04 22.53 2.87
CA GLU A 92 9.06 23.05 3.78
C GLU A 92 8.49 23.10 5.21
N GLY A 93 9.20 22.49 6.18
CA GLY A 93 8.69 22.29 7.53
C GLY A 93 8.00 20.95 7.79
N ASP A 94 7.61 20.18 6.76
CA ASP A 94 7.00 18.86 6.97
C ASP A 94 8.00 17.88 7.56
N VAL A 95 9.26 17.97 7.11
CA VAL A 95 10.36 17.17 7.64
C VAL A 95 10.63 17.45 9.12
N GLU A 96 10.45 18.69 9.54
CA GLU A 96 10.68 19.15 10.92
C GLU A 96 9.45 18.94 11.82
N ALA A 97 8.24 18.93 11.24
CA ALA A 97 7.00 18.54 11.89
C ALA A 97 6.88 17.03 12.09
N PHE A 98 7.75 16.23 11.44
CA PHE A 98 7.89 14.80 11.73
C PHE A 98 8.63 14.60 13.06
N GLU A 99 7.90 14.65 14.16
CA GLU A 99 8.30 13.86 15.33
C GLU A 99 8.00 12.40 14.99
N GLU A 100 9.04 11.69 14.53
CA GLU A 100 8.98 10.25 14.34
C GLU A 100 8.53 9.62 15.67
N PRO A 101 7.53 8.71 15.66
CA PRO A 101 7.12 8.06 16.89
C PRO A 101 8.36 7.40 17.51
N PRO A 102 8.56 7.54 18.84
CA PRO A 102 9.72 6.98 19.49
C PRO A 102 9.78 5.48 19.18
N PRO A 103 10.98 4.94 18.89
CA PRO A 103 11.11 3.52 18.64
C PRO A 103 10.50 2.77 19.83
N PRO A 104 9.69 1.72 19.58
CA PRO A 104 9.12 0.97 20.69
C PRO A 104 10.23 0.35 21.52
N GLU A 105 9.97 0.13 22.82
CA GLU A 105 10.93 -0.59 23.64
C GLU A 105 11.10 -2.03 23.12
N PRO A 106 12.35 -2.54 23.03
CA PRO A 106 12.63 -3.90 22.60
C PRO A 106 11.83 -4.93 23.43
N GLY A 107 11.20 -5.90 22.77
CA GLY A 107 10.38 -6.92 23.43
C GLY A 107 8.94 -6.48 23.75
N GLY A 108 8.51 -5.29 23.30
CA GLY A 108 7.11 -4.89 23.35
C GLY A 108 6.21 -5.88 22.59
N GLY A 109 5.06 -6.23 23.19
CA GLY A 109 4.07 -7.11 22.57
C GLY A 109 3.41 -6.53 21.31
N GLY A 110 2.24 -7.04 20.93
CA GLY A 110 1.55 -6.66 19.68
C GLY A 110 1.39 -5.16 19.42
N GLU A 111 1.26 -4.33 20.46
CA GLU A 111 1.15 -2.86 20.31
C GLU A 111 2.44 -2.20 19.77
N ALA A 112 3.62 -2.70 20.15
CA ALA A 112 4.90 -2.22 19.62
C ALA A 112 5.06 -2.55 18.13
N LEU A 113 4.70 -3.78 17.75
CA LEU A 113 4.72 -4.23 16.36
C LEU A 113 3.76 -3.42 15.48
N LEU A 114 2.57 -3.12 15.98
CA LEU A 114 1.61 -2.24 15.29
C LEU A 114 2.11 -0.81 15.17
N THR A 115 2.80 -0.31 16.19
CA THR A 115 3.41 1.03 16.16
C THR A 115 4.47 1.12 15.05
N ILE A 116 5.32 0.09 14.92
CA ILE A 116 6.28 -0.02 13.80
C ILE A 116 5.53 -0.06 12.46
N ALA A 117 4.62 -1.02 12.33
CA ALA A 117 3.92 -1.28 11.08
C ALA A 117 3.15 -0.06 10.56
N ILE A 118 2.43 0.65 11.43
CA ILE A 118 1.63 1.82 11.06
C ILE A 118 2.51 3.06 10.93
N GLY A 119 3.26 3.38 11.98
CA GLY A 119 3.93 4.67 12.12
C GLY A 119 5.16 4.82 11.25
N HIS A 120 5.86 3.72 11.00
CA HIS A 120 7.06 3.74 10.15
C HIS A 120 6.77 3.15 8.79
N VAL A 121 6.07 2.02 8.69
CA VAL A 121 6.03 1.32 7.41
C VAL A 121 4.90 1.81 6.50
N GLU A 122 3.65 1.71 6.92
CA GLU A 122 2.50 2.21 6.14
C GLU A 122 2.59 3.72 5.92
N ALA A 123 2.95 4.47 6.96
CA ALA A 123 3.01 5.93 6.87
C ALA A 123 4.18 6.44 6.00
N MET A 124 5.37 5.84 6.11
CA MET A 124 6.58 6.37 5.45
C MET A 124 6.94 5.67 4.14
N GLY A 125 6.36 4.51 3.82
CA GLY A 125 6.76 3.72 2.65
C GLY A 125 6.78 4.52 1.34
N SER A 126 5.77 5.35 1.09
CA SER A 126 5.73 6.24 -0.10
C SER A 126 6.82 7.32 -0.08
N THR A 127 7.10 7.88 1.10
CA THR A 127 8.16 8.87 1.32
C THR A 127 9.53 8.26 1.07
N TRP A 128 9.79 7.08 1.64
CA TRP A 128 11.04 6.33 1.45
C TRP A 128 11.30 6.03 -0.03
N ARG A 129 10.28 5.58 -0.78
CA ARG A 129 10.36 5.39 -2.24
C ARG A 129 10.67 6.69 -2.98
N SER A 130 10.05 7.79 -2.57
CA SER A 130 10.24 9.11 -3.19
C SER A 130 11.68 9.60 -3.07
N ILE A 131 12.31 9.41 -1.90
CA ILE A 131 13.67 9.90 -1.62
C ILE A 131 14.78 8.88 -1.90
N ALA A 132 14.44 7.63 -2.24
CA ALA A 132 15.41 6.55 -2.43
C ALA A 132 16.51 6.87 -3.46
N GLY A 133 16.20 7.65 -4.50
CA GLY A 133 17.17 8.04 -5.53
C GLY A 133 18.29 8.98 -5.04
N GLY A 134 18.08 9.70 -3.93
CA GLY A 134 19.07 10.63 -3.35
C GLY A 134 19.54 10.24 -1.94
N ALA A 135 18.71 9.53 -1.17
CA ALA A 135 18.95 9.16 0.22
C ALA A 135 18.82 7.64 0.48
N GLY A 136 18.92 6.81 -0.57
CA GLY A 136 18.69 5.37 -0.51
C GLY A 136 19.47 4.66 0.60
N ALA A 137 20.75 4.97 0.79
CA ALA A 137 21.57 4.35 1.84
C ALA A 137 21.01 4.60 3.25
N THR A 138 20.58 5.84 3.55
CA THR A 138 19.99 6.21 4.85
C THR A 138 18.64 5.52 5.07
N VAL A 139 17.81 5.45 4.03
CA VAL A 139 16.52 4.75 4.09
C VAL A 139 16.73 3.25 4.33
N LEU A 140 17.67 2.62 3.62
CA LEU A 140 17.99 1.20 3.80
C LEU A 140 18.54 0.89 5.20
N GLU A 141 19.41 1.74 5.75
CA GLU A 141 19.87 1.60 7.13
C GLU A 141 18.69 1.66 8.11
N ARG A 142 17.71 2.56 7.87
CA ARG A 142 16.51 2.65 8.70
C ARG A 142 15.65 1.39 8.61
N ILE A 143 15.37 0.89 7.41
CA ILE A 143 14.56 -0.33 7.20
C ILE A 143 15.22 -1.53 7.89
N ARG A 144 16.55 -1.67 7.77
CA ARG A 144 17.31 -2.77 8.39
C ARG A 144 17.30 -2.72 9.91
N ARG A 145 17.32 -1.52 10.50
CA ARG A 145 17.11 -1.36 11.95
C ARG A 145 15.73 -1.85 12.37
N LEU A 146 14.68 -1.44 11.65
CA LEU A 146 13.31 -1.90 11.94
C LEU A 146 13.19 -3.43 11.77
N GLN A 147 13.82 -4.02 10.76
CA GLN A 147 13.87 -5.48 10.58
C GLN A 147 14.55 -6.17 11.77
N ALA A 148 15.65 -5.60 12.29
CA ALA A 148 16.33 -6.12 13.47
C ALA A 148 15.45 -6.01 14.74
N ASP A 149 14.70 -4.91 14.88
CA ASP A 149 13.79 -4.69 16.01
C ASP A 149 12.62 -5.69 16.03
N VAL A 150 12.19 -6.17 14.86
CA VAL A 150 11.10 -7.18 14.74
C VAL A 150 11.63 -8.61 14.56
N ALA A 151 12.95 -8.79 14.50
CA ALA A 151 13.55 -10.11 14.32
C ALA A 151 13.26 -10.99 15.54
N GLY A 152 12.86 -12.25 15.29
CA GLY A 152 12.52 -13.20 16.36
C GLY A 152 11.15 -12.98 16.99
N THR A 153 10.34 -12.07 16.45
CA THR A 153 8.91 -11.94 16.82
C THR A 153 8.05 -12.82 15.92
N ASP A 154 6.82 -13.11 16.37
CA ASP A 154 5.84 -13.87 15.57
C ASP A 154 5.20 -13.03 14.43
N ALA A 155 5.71 -11.82 14.17
CA ALA A 155 5.17 -10.89 13.19
C ALA A 155 5.75 -11.10 11.77
N ALA A 156 5.67 -12.34 11.25
CA ALA A 156 6.17 -12.68 9.91
C ALA A 156 5.60 -11.75 8.81
N TRP A 157 4.38 -11.26 9.00
CA TRP A 157 3.73 -10.30 8.12
C TRP A 157 4.47 -8.96 8.02
N LEU A 158 4.95 -8.44 9.14
CA LEU A 158 5.69 -7.18 9.23
C LEU A 158 7.10 -7.35 8.66
N VAL A 159 7.75 -8.48 8.95
CA VAL A 159 9.05 -8.83 8.35
C VAL A 159 8.96 -8.86 6.83
N THR A 160 7.91 -9.49 6.28
CA THR A 160 7.68 -9.54 4.83
C THR A 160 7.46 -8.15 4.25
N GLY A 161 6.59 -7.33 4.87
CA GLY A 161 6.33 -5.95 4.43
C GLY A 161 7.59 -5.08 4.40
N LEU A 162 8.41 -5.14 5.46
CA LEU A 162 9.69 -4.43 5.52
C LEU A 162 10.67 -4.90 4.43
N THR A 163 10.74 -6.20 4.17
CA THR A 163 11.65 -6.79 3.17
C THR A 163 11.25 -6.39 1.76
N LEU A 164 9.95 -6.33 1.46
CA LEU A 164 9.44 -5.83 0.19
C LEU A 164 9.81 -4.36 -0.04
N ILE A 165 9.69 -3.53 0.99
CA ILE A 165 10.07 -2.12 0.92
C ILE A 165 11.58 -1.96 0.78
N GLU A 166 12.38 -2.78 1.48
CA GLU A 166 13.82 -2.82 1.28
C GLU A 166 14.17 -3.11 -0.18
N ALA A 167 13.56 -4.15 -0.77
CA ALA A 167 13.80 -4.56 -2.14
C ALA A 167 13.46 -3.43 -3.13
N ASP A 168 12.32 -2.76 -2.95
CA ASP A 168 11.91 -1.64 -3.80
C ASP A 168 12.84 -0.42 -3.63
N VAL A 169 13.27 -0.09 -2.41
CA VAL A 169 14.23 1.00 -2.16
C VAL A 169 15.60 0.67 -2.74
N GLN A 170 16.10 -0.58 -2.62
CA GLN A 170 17.36 -1.01 -3.24
C GLN A 170 17.31 -0.78 -4.76
N ARG A 171 16.21 -1.19 -5.41
CA ARG A 171 16.02 -0.98 -6.84
C ARG A 171 16.00 0.51 -7.20
N LEU A 172 15.22 1.31 -6.46
CA LEU A 172 15.09 2.76 -6.70
C LEU A 172 16.39 3.54 -6.41
N ALA A 173 17.27 2.98 -5.57
CA ALA A 173 18.61 3.50 -5.27
C ALA A 173 19.68 3.03 -6.29
N GLY A 174 19.29 2.26 -7.33
CA GLY A 174 20.20 1.80 -8.37
C GLY A 174 20.89 0.46 -8.11
N ASP A 175 20.38 -0.35 -7.18
CA ASP A 175 20.86 -1.71 -6.90
C ASP A 175 19.81 -2.78 -7.29
N PRO A 176 19.58 -3.02 -8.59
CA PRO A 176 18.59 -4.00 -9.04
C PRO A 176 18.98 -5.45 -8.72
N ALA A 177 20.29 -5.74 -8.59
CA ALA A 177 20.77 -7.08 -8.24
C ALA A 177 20.47 -7.40 -6.77
N GLY A 178 20.78 -6.48 -5.86
CA GLY A 178 20.40 -6.58 -4.45
C GLY A 178 18.89 -6.68 -4.28
N ALA A 179 18.13 -5.82 -4.96
CA ALA A 179 16.67 -5.85 -4.94
C ALA A 179 16.09 -7.22 -5.33
N SER A 180 16.59 -7.79 -6.43
CA SER A 180 16.15 -9.11 -6.91
C SER A 180 16.49 -10.23 -5.93
N ALA A 181 17.69 -10.20 -5.32
CA ALA A 181 18.09 -11.16 -4.31
C ALA A 181 17.23 -11.06 -3.05
N THR A 182 16.96 -9.84 -2.58
CA THR A 182 16.08 -9.56 -1.43
C THR A 182 14.66 -10.08 -1.69
N LEU A 183 14.09 -9.78 -2.85
CA LEU A 183 12.74 -10.20 -3.22
C LEU A 183 12.63 -11.73 -3.33
N ALA A 184 13.62 -12.38 -3.95
CA ALA A 184 13.67 -13.85 -4.04
C ALA A 184 13.78 -14.52 -2.66
N GLY A 185 14.58 -13.94 -1.76
CA GLY A 185 14.68 -14.40 -0.37
C GLY A 185 13.35 -14.26 0.40
N ALA A 186 12.64 -13.14 0.21
CA ALA A 186 11.33 -12.91 0.81
C ALA A 186 10.29 -13.93 0.32
N LEU A 187 10.25 -14.18 -1.00
CA LEU A 187 9.35 -15.17 -1.60
C LEU A 187 9.61 -16.56 -1.03
N ALA A 188 10.87 -17.00 -1.01
CA ALA A 188 11.24 -18.31 -0.46
C ALA A 188 10.86 -18.46 1.03
N ALA A 189 11.03 -17.39 1.83
CA ALA A 189 10.62 -17.38 3.23
C ALA A 189 9.09 -17.49 3.39
N CYS A 190 8.32 -16.77 2.57
CA CYS A 190 6.86 -16.85 2.55
C CYS A 190 6.38 -18.26 2.16
N GLU A 191 6.98 -18.86 1.13
CA GLU A 191 6.66 -20.22 0.69
C GLU A 191 6.99 -21.26 1.76
N ALA A 192 8.15 -21.15 2.41
CA ALA A 192 8.57 -22.07 3.47
C ALA A 192 7.66 -22.02 4.71
N THR A 193 7.06 -20.87 4.99
CA THR A 193 6.15 -20.66 6.13
C THR A 193 4.68 -20.79 5.77
N GLY A 194 4.35 -20.94 4.48
CA GLY A 194 2.97 -20.99 3.99
C GLY A 194 2.25 -19.63 4.04
N ASP A 195 2.97 -18.51 4.12
CA ASP A 195 2.38 -17.15 4.07
C ASP A 195 1.97 -16.78 2.64
N ALA A 196 0.84 -17.36 2.18
CA ALA A 196 0.35 -17.15 0.81
C ALA A 196 0.13 -15.66 0.44
N PRO A 197 -0.43 -14.79 1.31
CA PRO A 197 -0.51 -13.36 1.02
C PRO A 197 0.86 -12.68 0.84
N GLY A 198 1.86 -13.07 1.65
CA GLY A 198 3.23 -12.59 1.53
C GLY A 198 3.89 -13.01 0.22
N ALA A 199 3.76 -14.29 -0.14
CA ALA A 199 4.26 -14.82 -1.41
C ALA A 199 3.62 -14.12 -2.61
N ALA A 200 2.30 -13.93 -2.58
CA ALA A 200 1.56 -13.19 -3.61
C ALA A 200 2.05 -11.75 -3.75
N ALA A 201 2.31 -11.05 -2.64
CA ALA A 201 2.84 -9.68 -2.67
C ALA A 201 4.24 -9.62 -3.30
N CYS A 202 5.11 -10.61 -3.02
CA CYS A 202 6.41 -10.72 -3.68
C CYS A 202 6.26 -10.89 -5.20
N LEU A 203 5.33 -11.72 -5.64
CA LEU A 203 5.04 -11.97 -7.05
C LEU A 203 4.43 -10.75 -7.74
N VAL A 204 3.52 -10.02 -7.08
CA VAL A 204 3.01 -8.74 -7.58
C VAL A 204 4.15 -7.75 -7.79
N MET A 205 5.03 -7.59 -6.81
CA MET A 205 6.17 -6.66 -6.92
C MET A 205 7.13 -7.06 -8.05
N SER A 206 7.42 -8.35 -8.19
CA SER A 206 8.21 -8.87 -9.32
C SER A 206 7.54 -8.54 -10.66
N GLY A 207 6.22 -8.76 -10.77
CA GLY A 207 5.45 -8.42 -11.95
C GLY A 207 5.49 -6.92 -12.25
N ASP A 208 5.37 -6.07 -11.24
CA ASP A 208 5.45 -4.61 -11.39
C ASP A 208 6.82 -4.15 -11.90
N TRP A 209 7.91 -4.78 -11.45
CA TRP A 209 9.26 -4.50 -11.96
C TRP A 209 9.47 -4.97 -13.40
N HIS A 210 8.78 -6.02 -13.86
CA HIS A 210 8.80 -6.43 -15.25
C HIS A 210 7.92 -5.54 -16.14
N ALA A 211 6.73 -5.18 -15.66
CA ALA A 211 5.73 -4.40 -16.39
C ALA A 211 6.12 -2.92 -16.54
N ALA A 212 6.71 -2.35 -15.49
CA ALA A 212 7.13 -0.97 -15.44
C ALA A 212 8.44 -0.83 -14.62
N PRO A 213 9.60 -1.19 -15.20
CA PRO A 213 10.90 -1.32 -14.50
C PRO A 213 11.39 -0.07 -13.76
N GLN A 214 10.75 1.07 -13.97
CA GLN A 214 11.15 2.38 -13.46
C GLN A 214 10.04 3.13 -12.74
N SER A 215 8.85 2.53 -12.70
CA SER A 215 7.75 3.01 -11.90
C SER A 215 7.88 2.46 -10.48
N SER A 216 7.18 3.09 -9.56
CA SER A 216 6.79 2.36 -8.36
C SER A 216 5.70 1.33 -8.70
N PRO A 217 5.50 0.32 -7.83
CA PRO A 217 4.49 -0.73 -7.98
C PRO A 217 3.04 -0.29 -8.24
N GLU A 218 2.63 0.90 -7.79
CA GLU A 218 1.21 1.29 -7.87
C GLU A 218 0.88 2.25 -9.03
N VAL A 219 1.88 2.90 -9.63
CA VAL A 219 1.68 3.85 -10.75
C VAL A 219 1.80 3.18 -12.11
N LEU A 220 2.53 2.06 -12.21
CA LEU A 220 2.75 1.32 -13.47
C LEU A 220 3.14 2.24 -14.65
N GLY A 221 3.95 3.28 -14.39
CA GLY A 221 4.39 4.23 -15.41
C GLY A 221 3.38 5.30 -15.81
N LEU A 222 2.18 5.32 -15.22
CA LEU A 222 1.15 6.35 -15.43
C LEU A 222 1.43 7.59 -14.56
N SER A 223 2.49 8.33 -14.86
CA SER A 223 2.83 9.59 -14.17
C SER A 223 2.58 10.80 -15.06
N ILE A 224 2.04 11.86 -14.47
CA ILE A 224 1.90 13.18 -15.12
C ILE A 224 3.25 13.90 -15.13
N ASP A 225 4.08 13.65 -14.10
CA ASP A 225 5.43 14.18 -14.02
C ASP A 225 6.41 13.26 -14.76
N ALA A 226 6.92 13.76 -15.90
CA ALA A 226 7.79 13.07 -16.83
C ALA A 226 9.24 12.88 -16.35
N THR A 227 9.53 13.02 -15.06
CA THR A 227 10.86 12.73 -14.49
C THR A 227 11.04 11.23 -14.32
N THR A 228 11.04 10.52 -15.43
CA THR A 228 11.35 9.10 -15.51
C THR A 228 12.86 8.88 -15.37
N LEU A 229 13.25 7.80 -14.68
CA LEU A 229 14.58 7.22 -14.82
C LEU A 229 14.79 6.82 -16.31
N ALA A 230 16.01 6.47 -16.74
CA ALA A 230 16.30 6.16 -18.14
C ALA A 230 15.72 4.79 -18.55
N PRO A 231 14.78 4.68 -19.51
CA PRO A 231 13.87 3.53 -19.70
C PRO A 231 14.56 2.17 -19.73
N GLY A 232 14.11 1.26 -18.85
CA GLY A 232 14.29 -0.18 -19.05
C GLY A 232 13.14 -0.71 -19.92
N GLU A 233 13.44 -1.60 -20.86
CA GLU A 233 12.42 -2.23 -21.70
C GLU A 233 11.51 -3.13 -20.85
N PRO A 234 10.17 -2.99 -20.93
CA PRO A 234 9.26 -3.82 -20.15
C PRO A 234 9.21 -5.26 -20.68
N ASP A 235 9.13 -6.23 -19.77
CA ASP A 235 8.88 -7.64 -20.06
C ASP A 235 7.45 -8.01 -19.64
N LEU A 236 6.49 -7.74 -20.53
CA LEU A 236 5.08 -7.96 -20.25
C LEU A 236 4.73 -9.44 -20.04
N ALA A 237 5.50 -10.36 -20.63
CA ALA A 237 5.26 -11.80 -20.50
C ALA A 237 5.68 -12.33 -19.12
N ALA A 238 6.86 -11.89 -18.64
CA ALA A 238 7.29 -12.18 -17.27
C ALA A 238 6.33 -11.56 -16.25
N ALA A 239 5.87 -10.33 -16.49
CA ALA A 239 4.88 -9.67 -15.65
C ALA A 239 3.57 -10.47 -15.56
N ALA A 240 3.02 -10.90 -16.70
CA ALA A 240 1.80 -11.71 -16.74
C ALA A 240 1.95 -13.00 -15.92
N THR A 241 3.07 -13.71 -16.10
CA THR A 241 3.36 -14.95 -15.36
C THR A 241 3.41 -14.72 -13.84
N ALA A 242 4.01 -13.61 -13.41
CA ALA A 242 4.09 -13.25 -12.00
C ALA A 242 2.70 -12.91 -11.43
N TYR A 243 1.89 -12.13 -12.14
CA TYR A 243 0.53 -11.78 -11.73
C TYR A 243 -0.42 -12.98 -11.69
N GLU A 244 -0.36 -13.89 -12.67
CA GLU A 244 -1.12 -15.14 -12.65
C GLU A 244 -0.75 -16.01 -11.43
N SER A 245 0.53 -16.03 -11.07
CA SER A 245 0.99 -16.75 -9.88
C SER A 245 0.49 -16.09 -8.59
N ALA A 246 0.57 -14.76 -8.49
CA ALA A 246 0.02 -14.01 -7.38
C ALA A 246 -1.49 -14.21 -7.22
N GLN A 247 -2.23 -14.21 -8.34
CA GLN A 247 -3.68 -14.45 -8.36
C GLN A 247 -4.03 -15.77 -7.70
N ARG A 248 -3.35 -16.87 -8.07
CA ARG A 248 -3.59 -18.20 -7.48
C ARG A 248 -3.42 -18.20 -5.96
N HIS A 249 -2.42 -17.51 -5.43
CA HIS A 249 -2.22 -17.37 -3.98
C HIS A 249 -3.34 -16.56 -3.32
N TYR A 250 -3.77 -15.44 -3.91
CA TYR A 250 -4.87 -14.64 -3.36
C TYR A 250 -6.24 -15.33 -3.45
N GLU A 251 -6.51 -16.07 -4.54
CA GLU A 251 -7.73 -16.86 -4.71
C GLU A 251 -7.83 -17.95 -3.64
N ALA A 252 -6.74 -18.69 -3.41
CA ALA A 252 -6.68 -19.73 -2.38
C ALA A 252 -6.97 -19.18 -0.97
N GLY A 253 -6.57 -17.93 -0.70
CA GLY A 253 -6.82 -17.24 0.56
C GLY A 253 -8.12 -16.43 0.62
N GLY A 254 -8.92 -16.39 -0.45
CA GLY A 254 -10.14 -15.56 -0.52
C GLY A 254 -9.85 -14.05 -0.40
N ASN A 255 -8.66 -13.60 -0.78
CA ASN A 255 -8.18 -12.26 -0.54
C ASN A 255 -8.63 -11.28 -1.64
N ARG A 256 -9.85 -10.76 -1.50
CA ARG A 256 -10.46 -9.83 -2.48
C ARG A 256 -9.58 -8.64 -2.81
N LEU A 257 -8.88 -8.08 -1.84
CA LEU A 257 -8.06 -6.91 -2.09
C LEU A 257 -6.82 -7.25 -2.91
N GLY A 258 -6.15 -8.37 -2.59
CA GLY A 258 -5.06 -8.89 -3.43
C GLY A 258 -5.52 -9.17 -4.86
N LEU A 259 -6.73 -9.71 -5.03
CA LEU A 259 -7.33 -9.90 -6.36
C LEU A 259 -7.60 -8.58 -7.09
N ALA A 260 -8.08 -7.55 -6.38
CA ALA A 260 -8.26 -6.22 -6.95
C ALA A 260 -6.93 -5.63 -7.43
N THR A 261 -5.87 -5.78 -6.63
CA THR A 261 -4.50 -5.38 -6.94
C THR A 261 -4.01 -6.05 -8.22
N VAL A 262 -4.19 -7.37 -8.34
CA VAL A 262 -3.80 -8.12 -9.54
C VAL A 262 -4.63 -7.71 -10.75
N ALA A 263 -5.96 -7.60 -10.63
CA ALA A 263 -6.83 -7.20 -11.73
C ALA A 263 -6.45 -5.83 -12.32
N LEU A 264 -6.09 -4.86 -11.47
CA LEU A 264 -5.62 -3.55 -11.93
C LEU A 264 -4.36 -3.66 -12.80
N ARG A 265 -3.42 -4.53 -12.39
CA ARG A 265 -2.12 -4.74 -13.05
C ARG A 265 -2.24 -5.55 -14.33
N THR A 266 -3.09 -6.57 -14.36
CA THR A 266 -3.46 -7.28 -15.58
C THR A 266 -4.07 -6.31 -16.61
N GLY A 267 -4.96 -5.41 -16.16
CA GLY A 267 -5.50 -4.37 -17.02
C GLY A 267 -4.44 -3.44 -17.61
N TYR A 268 -3.38 -3.12 -16.85
CA TYR A 268 -2.24 -2.38 -17.39
C TYR A 268 -1.50 -3.16 -18.49
N LEU A 269 -1.29 -4.47 -18.33
CA LEU A 269 -0.67 -5.30 -19.38
C LEU A 269 -1.53 -5.32 -20.65
N ASP A 270 -2.85 -5.42 -20.51
CA ASP A 270 -3.79 -5.32 -21.63
C ASP A 270 -3.68 -3.96 -22.34
N ALA A 271 -3.58 -2.87 -21.57
CA ALA A 271 -3.38 -1.53 -22.11
C ALA A 271 -2.08 -1.42 -22.91
N ALA A 272 -0.97 -1.91 -22.34
CA ALA A 272 0.35 -1.93 -22.98
C ALA A 272 0.36 -2.79 -24.26
N GLY A 273 -0.46 -3.86 -24.30
CA GLY A 273 -0.69 -4.69 -25.49
C GLY A 273 -1.69 -4.11 -26.50
N GLY A 274 -2.24 -2.90 -26.27
CA GLY A 274 -3.23 -2.27 -27.15
C GLY A 274 -4.65 -2.85 -27.05
N ASN A 275 -4.94 -3.64 -26.03
CA ASN A 275 -6.24 -4.25 -25.80
C ASN A 275 -7.10 -3.44 -24.81
N ALA A 276 -7.58 -2.28 -25.27
CA ALA A 276 -8.37 -1.37 -24.45
C ALA A 276 -9.66 -2.00 -23.88
N ALA A 277 -10.26 -2.95 -24.60
CA ALA A 277 -11.47 -3.65 -24.15
C ALA A 277 -11.19 -4.55 -22.93
N ALA A 278 -10.10 -5.32 -22.96
CA ALA A 278 -9.71 -6.14 -21.81
C ALA A 278 -9.26 -5.28 -20.63
N TRP A 279 -8.53 -4.19 -20.88
CA TRP A 279 -8.19 -3.22 -19.84
C TRP A 279 -9.44 -2.67 -19.14
N LEU A 280 -10.49 -2.31 -19.90
CA LEU A 280 -11.73 -1.79 -19.33
C LEU A 280 -12.41 -2.82 -18.41
N VAL A 281 -12.45 -4.09 -18.80
CA VAL A 281 -13.01 -5.19 -17.99
C VAL A 281 -12.20 -5.39 -16.72
N ALA A 282 -10.87 -5.45 -16.82
CA ALA A 282 -9.98 -5.65 -15.70
C ALA A 282 -10.04 -4.49 -14.69
N ALA A 283 -10.12 -3.24 -15.17
CA ALA A 283 -10.27 -2.06 -14.31
C ALA A 283 -11.62 -2.02 -13.59
N ALA A 284 -12.72 -2.42 -14.26
CA ALA A 284 -14.03 -2.53 -13.63
C ALA A 284 -14.05 -3.62 -12.53
N GLU A 285 -13.38 -4.75 -12.78
CA GLU A 285 -13.24 -5.82 -11.80
C GLU A 285 -12.39 -5.40 -10.59
N ALA A 286 -11.28 -4.70 -10.82
CA ALA A 286 -10.47 -4.13 -9.76
C ALA A 286 -11.27 -3.14 -8.88
N GLU A 287 -12.08 -2.27 -9.50
CA GLU A 287 -12.95 -1.33 -8.76
C GLU A 287 -13.96 -2.08 -7.89
N ARG A 288 -14.62 -3.11 -8.44
CA ARG A 288 -15.60 -3.93 -7.73
C ARG A 288 -14.97 -4.64 -6.53
N LEU A 289 -13.87 -5.37 -6.75
CA LEU A 289 -13.19 -6.14 -5.72
C LEU A 289 -12.63 -5.24 -4.60
N ALA A 290 -12.08 -4.08 -4.95
CA ALA A 290 -11.62 -3.09 -3.99
C ALA A 290 -12.77 -2.53 -3.15
N GLY A 291 -13.91 -2.22 -3.78
CA GLY A 291 -15.12 -1.77 -3.09
C GLY A 291 -15.67 -2.82 -2.11
N GLU A 292 -15.69 -4.10 -2.52
CA GLU A 292 -16.08 -5.22 -1.64
C GLU A 292 -15.10 -5.44 -0.48
N ALA A 293 -13.82 -5.15 -0.68
CA ALA A 293 -12.80 -5.18 0.35
C ALA A 293 -12.81 -3.93 1.26
N GLY A 294 -13.60 -2.90 0.91
CA GLY A 294 -13.67 -1.64 1.66
C GLY A 294 -12.49 -0.70 1.44
N ASP A 295 -11.64 -0.93 0.42
CA ASP A 295 -10.53 -0.04 0.05
C ASP A 295 -11.01 1.00 -0.98
N GLN A 296 -11.48 2.14 -0.48
CA GLN A 296 -12.03 3.19 -1.35
C GLN A 296 -10.94 3.84 -2.22
N TRP A 297 -9.67 3.79 -1.80
CA TRP A 297 -8.54 4.29 -2.58
C TRP A 297 -8.28 3.43 -3.80
N LEU A 298 -8.21 2.12 -3.62
CA LEU A 298 -7.96 1.21 -4.74
C LEU A 298 -9.16 1.24 -5.69
N ALA A 299 -10.38 1.33 -5.16
CA ALA A 299 -11.57 1.50 -5.97
C ALA A 299 -11.54 2.81 -6.78
N ALA A 300 -11.12 3.92 -6.16
CA ALA A 300 -10.96 5.19 -6.87
C ALA A 300 -9.88 5.09 -7.97
N LEU A 301 -8.71 4.53 -7.66
CA LEU A 301 -7.63 4.31 -8.65
C LEU A 301 -8.12 3.44 -9.82
N ALA A 302 -8.79 2.33 -9.53
CA ALA A 302 -9.35 1.45 -10.56
C ALA A 302 -10.37 2.17 -11.45
N ALA A 303 -11.17 3.08 -10.89
CA ALA A 303 -12.09 3.91 -11.66
C ALA A 303 -11.36 4.90 -12.59
N VAL A 304 -10.19 5.41 -12.20
CA VAL A 304 -9.31 6.20 -13.09
C VAL A 304 -8.84 5.35 -14.25
N HIS A 305 -8.29 4.16 -13.98
CA HIS A 305 -7.86 3.23 -15.02
C HIS A 305 -9.01 2.86 -15.96
N ARG A 306 -10.23 2.67 -15.43
CA ARG A 306 -11.42 2.40 -16.23
C ARG A 306 -11.76 3.57 -17.16
N SER A 307 -11.63 4.79 -16.68
CA SER A 307 -11.86 6.01 -17.48
C SER A 307 -10.82 6.14 -18.60
N LEU A 308 -9.55 5.90 -18.29
CA LEU A 308 -8.47 5.87 -19.27
C LEU A 308 -8.68 4.76 -20.33
N ALA A 309 -9.09 3.56 -19.90
CA ALA A 309 -9.41 2.45 -20.79
C ALA A 309 -10.57 2.80 -21.74
N SER A 310 -11.61 3.48 -21.23
CA SER A 310 -12.74 3.92 -22.04
C SER A 310 -12.31 4.93 -23.11
N VAL A 311 -11.48 5.91 -22.75
CA VAL A 311 -10.92 6.89 -23.72
C VAL A 311 -10.05 6.20 -24.76
N SER A 312 -9.17 5.27 -24.34
CA SER A 312 -8.32 4.49 -25.23
C SER A 312 -9.12 3.65 -26.23
N ALA A 313 -10.29 3.14 -25.82
CA ALA A 313 -11.24 2.44 -26.68
C ALA A 313 -12.07 3.37 -27.60
N GLY A 314 -11.80 4.68 -27.61
CA GLY A 314 -12.55 5.68 -28.39
C GLY A 314 -13.86 6.15 -27.75
N GLY A 315 -14.10 5.78 -26.48
CA GLY A 315 -15.22 6.27 -25.68
C GLY A 315 -14.97 7.65 -25.08
N ALA A 316 -15.97 8.17 -24.38
CA ALA A 316 -15.84 9.40 -23.59
C ALA A 316 -15.31 9.10 -22.19
N ALA A 317 -14.51 10.02 -21.63
CA ALA A 317 -14.12 9.94 -20.23
C ALA A 317 -15.35 10.11 -19.31
N ASP A 318 -15.40 9.36 -18.21
CA ASP A 318 -16.38 9.52 -17.13
C ASP A 318 -16.01 10.73 -16.25
N ALA A 319 -16.01 11.93 -16.83
CA ALA A 319 -15.55 13.16 -16.16
C ALA A 319 -16.39 13.47 -14.91
N ASP A 320 -17.70 13.26 -14.96
CA ASP A 320 -18.61 13.46 -13.83
C ASP A 320 -18.33 12.46 -12.72
N GLY A 321 -18.15 11.18 -13.05
CA GLY A 321 -17.81 10.14 -12.08
C GLY A 321 -16.44 10.34 -11.45
N LEU A 322 -15.45 10.85 -12.20
CA LEU A 322 -14.15 11.24 -11.66
C LEU A 322 -14.29 12.44 -10.72
N THR A 323 -15.03 13.47 -11.11
CA THR A 323 -15.30 14.68 -10.30
C THR A 323 -16.10 14.36 -9.02
N ALA A 324 -17.01 13.40 -9.06
CA ALA A 324 -17.73 12.97 -7.87
C ALA A 324 -16.82 12.18 -6.91
N ARG A 325 -15.91 11.34 -7.42
CA ARG A 325 -14.93 10.59 -6.61
C ARG A 325 -13.91 11.52 -5.97
N ALA A 326 -13.36 12.40 -6.78
CA ALA A 326 -12.57 13.56 -6.40
C ALA A 326 -13.13 14.30 -5.19
N GLY A 327 -14.39 14.74 -5.28
CA GLY A 327 -15.09 15.42 -4.19
C GLY A 327 -15.14 14.57 -2.91
N ARG A 328 -15.47 13.27 -3.03
CA ARG A 328 -15.51 12.37 -1.86
C ARG A 328 -14.13 12.19 -1.20
N LEU A 329 -13.07 12.06 -1.98
CA LEU A 329 -11.71 11.92 -1.45
C LEU A 329 -11.25 13.22 -0.76
N HIS A 330 -11.62 14.37 -1.33
CA HIS A 330 -11.42 15.67 -0.70
C HIS A 330 -12.17 15.78 0.63
N ASP A 331 -13.45 15.41 0.64
CA ASP A 331 -14.29 15.43 1.85
C ASP A 331 -13.79 14.48 2.93
N ALA A 332 -13.18 13.34 2.54
CA ALA A 332 -12.50 12.40 3.41
C ALA A 332 -11.16 12.94 3.98
N GLY A 333 -10.75 14.14 3.58
CA GLY A 333 -9.55 14.82 4.08
C GLY A 333 -8.28 14.60 3.25
N SER A 334 -8.36 13.89 2.12
CA SER A 334 -7.20 13.76 1.24
C SER A 334 -7.01 15.00 0.37
N ARG A 335 -5.84 15.61 0.49
CA ARG A 335 -5.42 16.76 -0.30
C ARG A 335 -4.50 16.34 -1.45
N GLY A 336 -3.83 15.19 -1.32
CA GLY A 336 -2.90 14.67 -2.34
C GLY A 336 -3.58 14.20 -3.63
N TRP A 337 -4.89 13.92 -3.61
CA TRP A 337 -5.60 13.33 -4.74
C TRP A 337 -5.64 14.24 -5.99
N VAL A 338 -5.66 15.57 -5.81
CA VAL A 338 -5.77 16.56 -6.91
C VAL A 338 -4.55 16.56 -7.84
N ARG A 339 -3.38 16.12 -7.36
CA ARG A 339 -2.13 16.12 -8.14
C ARG A 339 -1.87 14.80 -8.88
N GLY A 340 -2.70 13.78 -8.63
CA GLY A 340 -2.50 12.43 -9.11
C GLY A 340 -3.42 11.97 -10.24
N LEU A 341 -4.43 12.78 -10.60
CA LEU A 341 -5.23 12.64 -11.84
C LEU A 341 -4.64 13.47 -12.96
#